data_AF-A0A929XGF1-F1
#
_entry.id   AF-A0A929XGF1-F1
#
_cell.length_a   1.000
_cell.length_b   1.000
_cell.length_c   1.000
_cell.angle_alpha   90.00
_cell.angle_beta   90.00
_cell.angle_gamma   90.00
#
_symmetry.space_group_name_H-M   'P 1'
#
loop_
_entity.id
_entity.type
_entity.pdbx_description
1 polymer ?
#
loop_
_entity_poly.entity_id
_entity_poly.type
_entity_poly.pdbx_seq_one_letter_code
_entity_poly.pdbx_strand_id
1 'polypeptide(L)'
;LFRYNILARDFSYAFQAVAITNIPENLFKYNIEAERFDHIFTYCIKLIQIPENLFRYNTKINDFHSSFSYCSKINNIPNNIITKAKTVKENGGNVDKMFFGCSNATNYYTLPEYIR
;
A
#
# COMPACT_ATOMS: atom_id res chain seq x y z
N LEU A 1 13.71 7.12 5.87
CA LEU A 1 12.84 8.08 6.58
C LEU A 1 12.45 7.57 7.97
N PHE A 2 11.68 6.49 8.09
CA PHE A 2 11.11 6.06 9.38
C PHE A 2 11.95 5.08 10.23
N ARG A 3 13.28 5.10 10.07
CA ARG A 3 14.19 4.10 10.68
C ARG A 3 14.08 4.02 12.20
N TYR A 4 13.86 5.15 12.87
CA TYR A 4 13.82 5.24 14.32
C TYR A 4 12.40 5.20 14.91
N ASN A 5 11.37 5.19 14.06
CA ASN A 5 9.98 5.16 14.48
C ASN A 5 9.50 3.73 14.75
N ILE A 6 10.26 2.96 15.54
CA ILE A 6 10.03 1.53 15.74
C ILE A 6 8.70 1.21 16.44
N LEU A 7 8.16 2.17 17.19
CA LEU A 7 6.87 2.08 17.89
C LEU A 7 5.71 2.73 17.11
N ALA A 8 5.95 3.27 15.91
CA ALA A 8 4.88 3.91 15.13
C ALA A 8 3.87 2.87 14.64
N ARG A 9 2.59 3.11 14.94
CA ARG A 9 1.46 2.22 14.62
C ARG A 9 0.65 2.72 13.42
N ASP A 10 0.75 4.00 13.09
CA ASP A 10 -0.10 4.68 12.12
C ASP A 10 0.75 5.49 11.14
N PHE A 11 0.59 5.19 9.84
CA PHE A 11 1.19 5.91 8.71
C PHE A 11 0.12 6.44 7.75
N SER A 12 -1.12 6.53 8.20
CA SER A 12 -2.23 6.92 7.36
C SER A 12 -2.01 8.33 6.83
N TYR A 13 -2.39 8.54 5.56
CA TYR A 13 -2.23 9.80 4.84
C TYR A 13 -0.78 10.33 4.68
N ALA A 14 0.27 9.62 5.14
CA ALA A 14 1.63 10.17 5.25
C ALA A 14 2.22 10.69 3.93
N PHE A 15 1.81 10.14 2.79
CA PHE A 15 2.21 10.59 1.45
C PHE A 15 1.00 10.86 0.54
N GLN A 16 -0.16 11.18 1.10
CA GLN A 16 -1.34 11.50 0.31
C GLN A 16 -1.06 12.68 -0.63
N ALA A 17 -1.42 12.53 -1.90
CA ALA A 17 -1.28 13.51 -2.97
C ALA A 17 0.16 14.04 -3.17
N VAL A 18 1.18 13.32 -2.69
CA VAL A 18 2.57 13.72 -2.88
C VAL A 18 3.00 13.38 -4.32
N ALA A 19 3.71 14.29 -4.96
CA ALA A 19 4.22 14.14 -6.31
C ALA A 19 5.46 13.23 -6.40
N ILE A 20 5.38 12.00 -5.89
CA ILE A 20 6.43 10.98 -5.99
C ILE A 20 6.29 10.14 -7.27
N THR A 21 7.42 9.67 -7.80
CA THR A 21 7.45 8.72 -8.92
C THR A 21 7.76 7.30 -8.47
N ASN A 22 8.53 7.14 -7.40
CA ASN A 22 9.00 5.86 -6.86
C ASN A 22 8.91 5.84 -5.32
N ILE A 23 8.74 4.65 -4.75
CA ILE A 23 8.82 4.41 -3.30
C ILE A 23 10.12 3.64 -3.00
N PRO A 24 10.91 4.02 -1.98
CA PRO A 24 12.06 3.23 -1.54
C PRO A 24 11.63 1.86 -0.99
N GLU A 25 12.28 0.77 -1.42
CA GLU A 25 11.91 -0.60 -1.01
C GLU A 25 11.89 -0.80 0.51
N ASN A 26 12.82 -0.15 1.24
CA ASN A 26 12.97 -0.30 2.69
C ASN A 26 12.28 0.81 3.50
N LEU A 27 11.29 1.51 2.94
CA LEU A 27 10.68 2.69 3.59
C LEU A 27 10.10 2.38 4.98
N PHE A 28 9.45 1.23 5.15
CA PHE A 28 8.79 0.81 6.40
C PHE A 28 9.47 -0.36 7.12
N LYS A 29 10.71 -0.69 6.74
CA LYS A 29 11.44 -1.89 7.23
C LYS A 29 11.51 -2.02 8.75
N TYR A 30 11.62 -0.89 9.45
CA TYR A 30 11.83 -0.87 10.91
C TYR A 30 10.55 -0.62 11.71
N ASN A 31 9.42 -0.39 11.05
CA ASN A 31 8.15 -0.04 11.69
C ASN A 31 7.31 -1.30 11.94
N ILE A 32 7.88 -2.24 12.69
CA ILE A 32 7.30 -3.58 12.92
C ILE A 32 5.96 -3.53 13.68
N GLU A 33 5.72 -2.44 14.41
CA GLU A 33 4.48 -2.16 15.14
C GLU A 33 3.39 -1.49 14.27
N ALA A 34 3.66 -1.24 12.98
CA ALA A 34 2.74 -0.54 12.09
C ALA A 34 1.48 -1.37 11.79
N GLU A 35 0.32 -0.75 12.02
CA GLU A 35 -1.01 -1.34 11.88
C GLU A 35 -1.83 -0.68 10.77
N ARG A 36 -1.74 0.66 10.66
CA ARG A 36 -2.56 1.46 9.74
C ARG A 36 -1.73 2.09 8.63
N PHE A 37 -2.15 1.83 7.40
CA PHE A 37 -1.59 2.41 6.18
C PHE A 37 -2.70 3.00 5.30
N ASP A 38 -3.89 3.27 5.85
CA ASP A 38 -4.99 3.78 5.06
C ASP A 38 -4.63 5.13 4.43
N HIS A 39 -5.02 5.29 3.18
CA HIS A 39 -4.75 6.44 2.35
C HIS A 39 -3.26 6.85 2.15
N ILE A 40 -2.29 6.02 2.55
CA ILE A 40 -0.89 6.44 2.64
C ILE A 40 -0.33 7.06 1.36
N PHE A 41 -0.68 6.52 0.19
CA PHE A 41 -0.25 7.00 -1.13
C PHE A 41 -1.45 7.42 -2.00
N THR A 42 -2.64 7.64 -1.44
CA THR A 42 -3.81 8.03 -2.24
C THR A 42 -3.51 9.29 -3.06
N TYR A 43 -3.96 9.33 -4.31
CA TYR A 43 -3.70 10.42 -5.26
C TYR A 43 -2.22 10.68 -5.59
N CYS A 44 -1.31 9.71 -5.37
CA CYS A 44 0.04 9.77 -5.93
C CYS A 44 0.01 9.51 -7.45
N ILE A 45 -0.56 10.45 -8.22
CA ILE A 45 -0.83 10.30 -9.66
C ILE A 45 0.42 10.15 -10.53
N LYS A 46 1.61 10.43 -9.98
CA LYS A 46 2.90 10.27 -10.64
C LYS A 46 3.61 8.95 -10.28
N LEU A 47 3.10 8.18 -9.33
CA LEU A 47 3.70 6.93 -8.86
C LEU A 47 3.62 5.85 -9.95
N ILE A 48 4.76 5.30 -10.33
CA ILE A 48 4.88 4.37 -11.47
C ILE A 48 4.99 2.90 -10.99
N GLN A 49 5.58 2.68 -9.82
CA GLN A 49 5.89 1.35 -9.31
C GLN A 49 5.72 1.24 -7.80
N ILE A 50 5.27 0.07 -7.35
CA ILE A 50 5.27 -0.33 -5.94
C ILE A 50 6.42 -1.33 -5.75
N PRO A 51 7.30 -1.16 -4.76
CA PRO A 51 8.31 -2.16 -4.44
C PRO A 51 7.68 -3.48 -3.99
N GLU A 52 8.17 -4.60 -4.49
CA GLU A 52 7.68 -5.96 -4.16
C GLU A 52 7.61 -6.19 -2.64
N ASN A 53 8.61 -5.71 -1.89
CA ASN A 53 8.76 -5.99 -0.46
C ASN A 53 8.37 -4.83 0.47
N LEU A 54 7.63 -3.83 -0.01
CA LEU A 54 7.36 -2.59 0.72
C LEU A 54 6.81 -2.81 2.14
N PHE A 55 5.94 -3.81 2.32
CA PHE A 55 5.28 -4.13 3.60
C PHE A 55 5.74 -5.46 4.22
N ARG A 56 6.89 -6.00 3.80
CA ARG A 56 7.36 -7.33 4.21
C ARG A 56 7.50 -7.49 5.73
N TYR A 57 7.93 -6.44 6.42
CA TYR A 57 8.23 -6.47 7.87
C TYR A 57 7.07 -5.98 8.75
N ASN A 58 6.02 -5.40 8.16
CA ASN A 58 4.89 -4.82 8.87
C ASN A 58 3.82 -5.90 9.07
N THR A 59 4.07 -6.84 9.99
CA THR A 59 3.23 -8.03 10.19
C THR A 59 1.89 -7.73 10.86
N LYS A 60 1.79 -6.59 11.58
CA LYS A 60 0.59 -6.17 12.34
C LYS A 60 -0.43 -5.36 11.53
N ILE A 61 -0.21 -5.15 10.23
CA ILE A 61 -1.13 -4.38 9.40
C ILE A 61 -2.54 -4.95 9.48
N ASN A 62 -3.51 -4.08 9.73
CA ASN A 62 -4.94 -4.39 9.70
C ASN A 62 -5.75 -3.42 8.82
N ASP A 63 -5.16 -2.34 8.32
CA ASP A 63 -5.85 -1.36 7.50
C ASP A 63 -4.98 -0.87 6.32
N PHE A 64 -5.44 -1.17 5.10
CA PHE A 64 -4.93 -0.69 3.82
C PHE A 64 -5.97 0.12 3.05
N HIS A 65 -7.06 0.54 3.67
CA HIS A 65 -8.15 1.23 2.97
C HIS A 65 -7.63 2.35 2.07
N SER A 66 -7.96 2.29 0.78
CA SER A 66 -7.56 3.30 -0.21
C SER A 66 -6.05 3.59 -0.34
N SER A 67 -5.14 2.74 0.18
CA SER A 67 -3.69 3.02 0.30
C SER A 67 -3.03 3.51 -0.98
N PHE A 68 -3.42 2.99 -2.14
CA PHE A 68 -2.92 3.39 -3.46
C PHE A 68 -4.03 3.90 -4.37
N SER A 69 -5.19 4.27 -3.81
CA SER A 69 -6.33 4.75 -4.58
C SER A 69 -5.93 5.95 -5.45
N TYR A 70 -6.38 5.94 -6.70
CA TYR A 70 -6.09 6.90 -7.76
C TYR A 70 -4.61 7.07 -8.12
N CYS A 71 -3.76 6.09 -7.83
CA CYS A 71 -2.39 6.01 -8.37
C CYS A 71 -2.41 5.53 -9.83
N SER A 72 -2.93 6.37 -10.72
CA SER A 72 -3.27 6.00 -12.10
C SER A 72 -2.07 5.66 -13.00
N LYS A 73 -0.83 5.87 -12.58
CA LYS A 73 0.38 5.55 -13.37
C LYS A 73 1.07 4.24 -12.99
N ILE A 74 0.55 3.52 -12.00
CA ILE A 74 1.10 2.20 -11.63
C ILE A 74 0.89 1.24 -12.80
N ASN A 75 1.99 0.66 -13.30
CA ASN A 75 1.95 -0.26 -14.45
C ASN A 75 1.74 -1.73 -14.04
N ASN A 76 2.15 -2.11 -12.82
CA ASN A 76 1.95 -3.47 -12.32
C ASN A 76 1.85 -3.45 -10.79
N ILE A 77 0.95 -4.27 -10.24
CA ILE A 77 0.79 -4.43 -8.79
C ILE A 77 1.53 -5.71 -8.38
N PRO A 78 2.56 -5.62 -7.50
CA PRO A 78 3.38 -6.77 -7.14
C PRO A 78 2.62 -7.88 -6.42
N ASN A 79 3.02 -9.14 -6.63
CA ASN A 79 2.34 -10.31 -6.04
C ASN A 79 2.41 -10.30 -4.51
N ASN A 80 3.53 -9.90 -3.93
CA ASN A 80 3.67 -9.83 -2.47
C ASN A 80 2.73 -8.76 -1.86
N ILE A 81 2.44 -7.69 -2.59
CA ILE A 81 1.50 -6.66 -2.15
C ILE A 81 0.06 -7.20 -2.18
N ILE A 82 -0.31 -7.92 -3.25
CA ILE A 82 -1.62 -8.58 -3.38
C ILE A 82 -1.80 -9.63 -2.27
N THR A 83 -0.81 -10.50 -2.06
CA THR A 83 -0.84 -11.52 -1.01
C THR A 83 -0.97 -10.89 0.36
N LYS A 84 -0.24 -9.80 0.64
CA LYS A 84 -0.34 -9.08 1.91
C LYS A 84 -1.76 -8.53 2.13
N ALA A 85 -2.38 -7.94 1.13
CA ALA A 85 -3.76 -7.45 1.21
C ALA A 85 -4.78 -8.60 1.43
N LYS A 86 -4.60 -9.75 0.76
CA LYS A 86 -5.43 -10.95 1.00
C LYS A 86 -5.34 -11.41 2.44
N THR A 87 -4.13 -11.54 2.99
CA THR A 87 -3.93 -11.93 4.39
C THR A 87 -4.58 -10.94 5.37
N VAL A 88 -4.51 -9.62 5.10
CA VAL A 88 -5.20 -8.62 5.91
C VAL A 88 -6.71 -8.84 5.87
N LYS A 89 -7.29 -9.06 4.68
CA LYS A 89 -8.73 -9.33 4.53
C LYS A 89 -9.17 -10.61 5.25
N GLU A 90 -8.41 -11.69 5.12
CA GLU A 90 -8.68 -12.98 5.78
C GLU A 90 -8.67 -12.85 7.30
N ASN A 91 -7.82 -11.97 7.85
CA ASN A 91 -7.75 -11.66 9.28
C ASN A 91 -8.80 -10.62 9.75
N GLY A 92 -9.77 -10.26 8.91
CA GLY A 92 -10.82 -9.30 9.25
C GLY A 92 -10.42 -7.82 9.14
N GLY A 93 -9.26 -7.53 8.55
CA GLY A 93 -8.80 -6.17 8.28
C GLY A 93 -9.47 -5.52 7.08
N ASN A 94 -9.25 -4.21 6.93
CA ASN A 94 -9.82 -3.39 5.87
C ASN A 94 -8.82 -3.25 4.71
N VAL A 95 -9.23 -3.60 3.50
CA VAL A 95 -8.46 -3.41 2.26
C VAL A 95 -9.30 -2.77 1.16
N ASP A 96 -10.48 -2.26 1.52
CA ASP A 96 -11.46 -1.77 0.57
C ASP A 96 -10.85 -0.64 -0.25
N LYS A 97 -11.05 -0.68 -1.57
CA LYS A 97 -10.57 0.34 -2.51
C LYS A 97 -9.06 0.56 -2.51
N MET A 98 -8.26 -0.38 -1.97
CA MET A 98 -6.80 -0.23 -1.86
C MET A 98 -6.15 0.20 -3.18
N PHE A 99 -6.63 -0.32 -4.32
CA PHE A 99 -6.16 0.05 -5.67
C PHE A 99 -7.21 0.77 -6.53
N PHE A 100 -8.29 1.28 -5.95
CA PHE A 100 -9.35 1.93 -6.72
C PHE A 100 -8.81 3.00 -7.67
N GLY A 101 -9.12 2.92 -8.97
CA GLY A 101 -8.62 3.86 -9.98
C GLY A 101 -7.17 3.61 -10.46
N CYS A 102 -6.53 2.51 -10.07
CA CYS A 102 -5.24 2.05 -10.63
C CYS A 102 -5.41 1.26 -11.94
N SER A 103 -6.36 1.64 -12.80
CA SER A 103 -6.79 0.84 -13.96
C SER A 103 -5.74 0.67 -15.06
N ASN A 104 -4.63 1.40 -15.00
CA ASN A 104 -3.50 1.22 -15.92
C ASN A 104 -2.60 0.03 -15.56
N ALA A 105 -2.71 -0.54 -14.36
CA ALA A 105 -1.91 -1.70 -14.00
C ALA A 105 -2.34 -2.91 -14.84
N THR A 106 -1.37 -3.60 -15.47
CA THR A 106 -1.62 -4.73 -16.38
C THR A 106 -2.42 -5.86 -15.73
N ASN A 107 -2.27 -6.04 -14.41
CA ASN A 107 -2.98 -7.03 -13.62
C ASN A 107 -4.17 -6.48 -12.82
N TYR A 108 -4.59 -5.22 -13.02
CA TYR A 108 -5.69 -4.58 -12.27
C TYR A 108 -7.00 -5.39 -12.33
N TYR A 109 -7.40 -5.82 -13.52
CA TYR A 109 -8.64 -6.58 -13.72
C TYR A 109 -8.57 -8.03 -13.23
N THR A 110 -7.40 -8.48 -12.76
CA THR A 110 -7.22 -9.80 -12.13
C THR A 110 -7.29 -9.75 -10.61
N LEU A 111 -7.35 -8.54 -10.02
CA LEU A 111 -7.47 -8.36 -8.58
C LEU A 111 -8.84 -8.81 -8.08
N PRO A 112 -8.92 -9.33 -6.84
CA PRO A 112 -10.20 -9.54 -6.17
C PRO A 112 -10.98 -8.22 -6.06
N GLU A 113 -12.29 -8.28 -6.28
CA GLU A 113 -13.15 -7.09 -6.31
C GLU A 113 -13.05 -6.25 -5.03
N TYR A 114 -12.90 -6.89 -3.87
CA TYR A 114 -12.80 -6.21 -2.57
C TYR A 114 -11.50 -5.41 -2.36
N ILE A 115 -10.47 -5.57 -3.20
CA ILE A 115 -9.21 -4.79 -3.15
C ILE A 115 -9.23 -3.67 -4.20
N ARG A 116 -10.06 -3.82 -5.22
CA ARG A 116 -10.09 -3.02 -6.43
C ARG A 116 -10.86 -1.72 -6.26
#